data_AF-A0A812NHC0-F1
#
_entry.id   AF-A0A812NHC0-F1
#
_cell.length_a   1.000
_cell.length_b   1.000
_cell.length_c   1.000
_cell.angle_alpha   90.00
_cell.angle_beta   90.00
_cell.angle_gamma   90.00
#
_symmetry.space_group_name_H-M   'P 1'
#
loop_
_entity.id
_entity.type
_entity.pdbx_description
1 polymer ?
#
loop_
_entity_poly.entity_id
_entity_poly.type
_entity_poly.pdbx_seq_one_letter_code
_entity_poly.pdbx_strand_id
1 'polypeptide(L)'
;ADATLTQQLLVDGILPSLAPLLVDTAGKREPLCEVVYAYTQPQVLARLNVLRGLKEGMSSMPAYICCLSYFLPMELELGLDDEHLLRHYQYYALVALQSQEPSVRVAGLTMLSAVSLQSTHFATNVLQEVHNFASLGRDEWWEVQGQFLLLAGRLLEHTASLSEAGKAGHEAATEQLIA
;
A
#
# COMPACT_ATOMS: atom_id res chain seq x y z
N ALA A 1 -3.83 18.01 -25.58
CA ALA A 1 -5.05 17.31 -25.14
C ALA A 1 -5.41 17.83 -23.75
N ASP A 2 -6.69 17.99 -23.43
CA ASP A 2 -7.14 18.45 -22.10
C ASP A 2 -7.03 17.29 -21.10
N ALA A 3 -6.06 17.38 -20.19
CA ALA A 3 -5.81 16.34 -19.19
C ALA A 3 -6.99 16.20 -18.22
N THR A 4 -7.68 17.30 -17.89
CA THR A 4 -8.78 17.31 -16.92
C THR A 4 -10.00 16.62 -17.51
N LEU A 5 -10.31 16.91 -18.77
CA LEU A 5 -11.36 16.20 -19.49
C LEU A 5 -11.05 14.70 -19.59
N THR A 6 -9.79 14.34 -19.84
CA THR A 6 -9.36 12.93 -19.93
C THR A 6 -9.57 12.20 -18.59
N GLN A 7 -9.17 12.81 -17.48
CA GLN A 7 -9.40 12.30 -16.12
C GLN A 7 -10.90 12.12 -15.83
N GLN A 8 -11.72 13.08 -16.24
CA GLN A 8 -13.16 13.00 -16.04
C GLN A 8 -13.78 11.86 -16.85
N LEU A 9 -13.39 11.69 -18.12
CA LEU A 9 -13.84 10.58 -18.95
C LEU A 9 -13.41 9.21 -18.38
N LEU A 10 -12.20 9.14 -17.82
CA LEU A 10 -11.73 7.95 -17.11
C LEU A 10 -12.68 7.61 -15.94
N VAL A 11 -12.93 8.56 -15.05
CA VAL A 11 -13.71 8.32 -13.82
C VAL A 11 -15.20 8.08 -14.13
N ASP A 12 -15.80 8.91 -14.96
CA ASP A 12 -17.26 8.91 -15.19
C ASP A 12 -17.69 7.88 -16.24
N GLY A 13 -16.81 7.55 -17.20
CA GLY A 13 -17.13 6.67 -18.33
C GLY A 13 -16.43 5.33 -18.29
N ILE A 14 -15.10 5.32 -18.14
CA ILE A 14 -14.28 4.12 -18.32
C ILE A 14 -14.31 3.23 -17.07
N LEU A 15 -14.11 3.78 -15.88
CA LEU A 15 -14.04 3.01 -14.62
C LEU A 15 -15.31 2.17 -14.36
N PRO A 16 -16.55 2.67 -14.55
CA PRO A 16 -17.75 1.86 -14.37
C PRO A 16 -17.80 0.63 -15.28
N SER A 17 -17.25 0.74 -16.49
CA SER A 17 -17.18 -0.36 -17.46
C SER A 17 -16.03 -1.33 -17.17
N LEU A 18 -14.93 -0.81 -16.60
CA LEU A 18 -13.71 -1.57 -16.32
C LEU A 18 -13.79 -2.34 -14.99
N ALA A 19 -14.46 -1.78 -13.98
CA ALA A 19 -14.60 -2.38 -12.66
C ALA A 19 -15.11 -3.85 -12.69
N PRO A 20 -16.17 -4.21 -13.43
CA PRO A 20 -16.59 -5.62 -13.52
C PRO A 20 -15.53 -6.51 -14.17
N LEU A 21 -14.80 -6.01 -15.18
CA LEU A 21 -13.74 -6.77 -15.84
C LEU A 21 -12.57 -7.09 -14.89
N LEU A 22 -12.22 -6.14 -14.02
CA LEU A 22 -11.19 -6.30 -12.98
C LEU A 22 -11.63 -7.31 -11.90
N VAL A 23 -12.92 -7.39 -11.60
CA VAL A 23 -13.46 -8.41 -10.70
C VAL A 23 -13.38 -9.79 -11.35
N ASP A 24 -13.89 -9.92 -12.57
CA ASP A 24 -14.10 -11.20 -13.24
C ASP A 24 -12.80 -11.84 -13.77
N THR A 25 -11.79 -11.03 -14.09
CA THR A 25 -10.57 -11.51 -14.75
C THR A 25 -9.29 -11.19 -13.97
N ALA A 26 -8.93 -12.05 -13.02
CA ALA A 26 -7.72 -11.89 -12.20
C ALA A 26 -6.43 -11.71 -13.03
N GLY A 27 -6.25 -12.50 -14.09
CA GLY A 27 -5.05 -12.45 -14.94
C GLY A 27 -4.91 -11.20 -15.82
N LYS A 28 -5.92 -10.31 -15.85
CA LYS A 28 -5.86 -9.04 -16.58
C LYS A 28 -5.74 -7.83 -15.65
N ARG A 29 -5.74 -8.02 -14.32
CA ARG A 29 -5.75 -6.89 -13.36
C ARG A 29 -4.56 -5.99 -13.55
N GLU A 30 -3.35 -6.54 -13.59
CA GLU A 30 -2.11 -5.78 -13.76
C GLU A 30 -2.11 -4.86 -15.01
N PRO A 31 -2.26 -5.37 -16.25
CA PRO A 31 -2.25 -4.49 -17.42
C PRO A 31 -3.44 -3.52 -17.47
N LEU A 32 -4.60 -3.89 -16.92
CA LEU A 32 -5.74 -2.97 -16.84
C LEU A 32 -5.51 -1.86 -15.81
N CYS A 33 -4.84 -2.17 -14.69
CA CYS A 33 -4.43 -1.20 -13.70
C CYS A 33 -3.42 -0.19 -14.29
N GLU A 34 -2.45 -0.67 -15.07
CA GLU A 34 -1.52 0.19 -15.81
C GLU A 34 -2.25 1.16 -16.75
N VAL A 35 -3.22 0.66 -17.52
CA VAL A 35 -4.04 1.50 -18.40
C VAL A 35 -4.79 2.57 -17.60
N VAL A 36 -5.36 2.24 -16.44
CA VAL A 36 -6.03 3.23 -15.58
C VAL A 36 -5.06 4.34 -15.16
N TYR A 37 -3.86 3.97 -14.70
CA TYR A 37 -2.88 4.95 -14.21
C TYR A 37 -2.23 5.76 -15.35
N ALA A 38 -2.15 5.22 -16.57
CA ALA A 38 -1.70 5.97 -17.74
C ALA A 38 -2.56 7.20 -18.05
N TYR A 39 -3.84 7.18 -17.66
CA TYR A 39 -4.78 8.31 -17.82
C TYR A 39 -5.08 9.05 -16.51
N THR A 40 -4.46 8.62 -15.40
CA THR A 40 -4.65 9.25 -14.10
C THR A 40 -3.71 10.44 -13.96
N GLN A 41 -4.24 11.60 -13.57
CA GLN A 41 -3.41 12.76 -13.31
C GLN A 41 -2.58 12.61 -12.02
N PRO A 42 -1.38 13.21 -11.94
CA PRO A 42 -0.47 13.01 -10.80
C PRO A 42 -0.95 13.65 -9.48
N GLN A 43 -1.91 14.58 -9.53
CA GLN A 43 -2.43 15.22 -8.32
C GLN A 43 -3.09 14.18 -7.41
N VAL A 44 -2.77 14.26 -6.12
CA VAL A 44 -3.30 13.35 -5.07
C VAL A 44 -4.82 13.21 -5.15
N LEU A 45 -5.54 14.32 -5.30
CA LEU A 45 -7.00 14.30 -5.37
C LEU A 45 -7.52 13.53 -6.59
N ALA A 46 -6.84 13.63 -7.74
CA ALA A 46 -7.21 12.88 -8.94
C ALA A 46 -6.99 11.37 -8.73
N ARG A 47 -5.83 10.99 -8.17
CA ARG A 47 -5.53 9.59 -7.80
C ARG A 47 -6.55 9.02 -6.82
N LEU A 48 -6.85 9.75 -5.74
CA LEU A 48 -7.90 9.36 -4.77
C LEU A 48 -9.27 9.21 -5.41
N ASN A 49 -9.65 10.11 -6.33
CA ASN A 49 -10.91 10.01 -7.05
C ASN A 49 -10.98 8.75 -7.92
N VAL A 50 -9.88 8.34 -8.56
CA VAL A 50 -9.80 7.07 -9.32
C VAL A 50 -9.96 5.88 -8.39
N LEU A 51 -9.22 5.84 -7.28
CA LEU A 51 -9.29 4.76 -6.30
C LEU A 51 -10.69 4.63 -5.69
N ARG A 52 -11.37 5.75 -5.43
CA ARG A 52 -12.76 5.78 -4.95
C ARG A 52 -13.74 5.32 -6.03
N GLY A 53 -13.68 5.87 -7.23
CA GLY A 53 -14.57 5.51 -8.33
C GLY A 53 -14.46 4.02 -8.68
N LEU A 54 -13.25 3.47 -8.65
CA LEU A 54 -13.05 2.04 -8.85
C LEU A 54 -13.64 1.22 -7.69
N LYS A 55 -13.42 1.62 -6.44
CA LYS A 55 -14.02 0.96 -5.28
C LYS A 55 -15.56 0.92 -5.36
N GLU A 56 -16.18 2.03 -5.77
CA GLU A 56 -17.63 2.14 -5.93
C GLU A 56 -18.17 1.26 -7.06
N GLY A 57 -17.40 1.09 -8.14
CA GLY A 57 -17.76 0.22 -9.26
C GLY A 57 -17.50 -1.27 -9.02
N MET A 58 -16.67 -1.65 -8.04
CA MET A 58 -16.28 -3.03 -7.78
C MET A 58 -17.13 -3.67 -6.69
N SER A 59 -17.75 -4.81 -7.00
CA SER A 59 -18.53 -5.61 -6.03
C SER A 59 -17.67 -6.46 -5.09
N SER A 60 -16.40 -6.71 -5.44
CA SER A 60 -15.50 -7.61 -4.72
C SER A 60 -14.36 -6.84 -4.04
N MET A 61 -14.36 -6.83 -2.71
CA MET A 61 -13.26 -6.27 -1.92
C MET A 61 -11.92 -6.99 -2.15
N PRO A 62 -11.86 -8.34 -2.19
CA PRO A 62 -10.65 -9.06 -2.60
C PRO A 62 -10.05 -8.56 -3.93
N ALA A 63 -10.88 -8.38 -4.95
CA ALA A 63 -10.42 -7.92 -6.26
C ALA A 63 -9.90 -6.48 -6.19
N TYR A 64 -10.59 -5.60 -5.45
CA TYR A 64 -10.15 -4.22 -5.23
C TYR A 64 -8.78 -4.17 -4.54
N ILE A 65 -8.57 -4.96 -3.49
CA ILE A 65 -7.29 -5.07 -2.78
C ILE A 65 -6.17 -5.56 -3.73
N CYS A 66 -6.45 -6.56 -4.57
CA CYS A 66 -5.48 -6.99 -5.57
C CYS A 66 -5.12 -5.85 -6.53
N CYS A 67 -6.12 -5.07 -6.97
CA CYS A 67 -5.87 -3.90 -7.83
C CYS A 67 -5.00 -2.85 -7.13
N LEU A 68 -5.26 -2.57 -5.84
CA LEU A 68 -4.42 -1.67 -5.05
C LEU A 68 -2.95 -2.12 -5.01
N SER A 69 -2.67 -3.42 -4.90
CA SER A 69 -1.28 -3.90 -4.95
C SER A 69 -0.58 -3.65 -6.29
N TYR A 70 -1.32 -3.57 -7.40
CA TYR A 70 -0.79 -3.17 -8.70
C TYR A 70 -0.68 -1.66 -8.86
N PHE A 71 -1.56 -0.89 -8.22
CA PHE A 71 -1.49 0.57 -8.24
C PHE A 71 -0.33 1.13 -7.42
N LEU A 72 0.02 0.48 -6.31
CA LEU A 72 1.02 0.99 -5.38
C LEU A 72 2.42 1.22 -6.01
N PRO A 73 2.99 0.33 -6.85
CA PRO A 73 4.23 0.64 -7.56
C PRO A 73 4.16 1.93 -8.38
N MET A 74 3.07 2.15 -9.11
CA MET A 74 2.87 3.37 -9.91
C MET A 74 2.68 4.61 -9.02
N GLU A 75 2.01 4.46 -7.87
CA GLU A 75 1.92 5.52 -6.87
C GLU A 75 3.31 5.93 -6.34
N LEU A 76 4.16 4.95 -6.04
CA LEU A 76 5.52 5.19 -5.57
C LEU A 76 6.36 5.91 -6.63
N GLU A 77 6.23 5.52 -7.91
CA GLU A 77 6.89 6.21 -9.03
C GLU A 77 6.44 7.66 -9.20
N LEU A 78 5.16 7.96 -8.92
CA LEU A 78 4.61 9.32 -8.95
C LEU A 78 4.96 10.17 -7.72
N GLY A 79 5.70 9.60 -6.74
CA GLY A 79 6.00 10.27 -5.48
C GLY A 79 4.85 10.16 -4.50
N LEU A 80 4.63 8.96 -3.95
CA LEU A 80 3.66 8.73 -2.88
C LEU A 80 4.17 9.29 -1.54
N ASP A 81 3.86 10.56 -1.27
CA ASP A 81 4.20 11.25 -0.02
C ASP A 81 2.95 11.70 0.78
N ASP A 82 1.78 11.70 0.16
CA ASP A 82 0.54 12.14 0.78
C ASP A 82 0.02 11.16 1.85
N GLU A 83 -0.26 11.71 3.02
CA GLU A 83 -0.69 10.94 4.20
C GLU A 83 -2.04 10.25 3.99
N HIS A 84 -2.97 10.83 3.23
CA HIS A 84 -4.27 10.22 2.97
C HIS A 84 -4.15 9.01 2.05
N LEU A 85 -3.34 9.09 1.00
CA LEU A 85 -3.04 7.93 0.14
C LEU A 85 -2.33 6.83 0.94
N LEU A 86 -1.31 7.17 1.73
CA LEU A 86 -0.59 6.20 2.56
C LEU A 86 -1.53 5.50 3.56
N ARG A 87 -2.39 6.25 4.25
CA ARG A 87 -3.41 5.68 5.16
C ARG A 87 -4.42 4.81 4.41
N HIS A 88 -4.81 5.18 3.19
CA HIS A 88 -5.69 4.36 2.35
C HIS A 88 -5.05 3.00 2.05
N TYR A 89 -3.81 2.99 1.55
CA TYR A 89 -3.09 1.73 1.28
C TYR A 89 -2.85 0.91 2.55
N GLN A 90 -2.46 1.54 3.66
CA GLN A 90 -2.28 0.86 4.95
C GLN A 90 -3.58 0.21 5.44
N TYR A 91 -4.71 0.93 5.36
CA TYR A 91 -6.01 0.41 5.76
C TYR A 91 -6.38 -0.84 4.97
N TYR A 92 -6.32 -0.80 3.63
CA TYR A 92 -6.64 -1.96 2.82
C TYR A 92 -5.64 -3.09 2.94
N ALA A 93 -4.37 -2.78 3.20
CA ALA A 93 -3.35 -3.78 3.51
C ALA A 93 -3.70 -4.56 4.78
N LEU A 94 -4.11 -3.88 5.86
CA LEU A 94 -4.53 -4.55 7.11
C LEU A 94 -5.83 -5.35 6.93
N VAL A 95 -6.81 -4.81 6.18
CA VAL A 95 -8.05 -5.53 5.83
C VAL A 95 -7.72 -6.81 5.05
N ALA A 96 -6.76 -6.76 4.13
CA ALA A 96 -6.35 -7.89 3.31
C ALA A 96 -5.77 -9.05 4.12
N LEU A 97 -5.09 -8.76 5.24
CA LEU A 97 -4.51 -9.80 6.11
C LEU A 97 -5.56 -10.70 6.77
N GLN A 98 -6.81 -10.23 6.88
CA GLN A 98 -7.94 -10.98 7.42
C GLN A 98 -8.65 -11.85 6.36
N SER A 99 -8.20 -11.78 5.10
CA SER A 99 -8.81 -12.54 4.00
C SER A 99 -8.50 -14.04 4.10
N GLN A 100 -9.48 -14.88 3.75
CA GLN A 100 -9.28 -16.31 3.57
C GLN A 100 -8.49 -16.64 2.30
N GLU A 101 -8.54 -15.75 1.31
CA GLU A 101 -7.81 -15.90 0.05
C GLU A 101 -6.32 -15.56 0.22
N PRO A 102 -5.39 -16.50 -0.03
CA PRO A 102 -3.96 -16.29 0.15
C PRO A 102 -3.39 -15.18 -0.72
N SER A 103 -3.84 -15.09 -1.98
CA SER A 103 -3.44 -14.04 -2.92
C SER A 103 -3.74 -12.65 -2.40
N VAL A 104 -4.88 -12.48 -1.70
CA VAL A 104 -5.26 -11.22 -1.07
C VAL A 104 -4.36 -10.91 0.12
N ARG A 105 -4.04 -11.91 0.96
CA ARG A 105 -3.08 -11.73 2.07
C ARG A 105 -1.69 -11.33 1.56
N VAL A 106 -1.21 -11.97 0.47
CA VAL A 106 0.04 -11.60 -0.21
C VAL A 106 0.01 -10.16 -0.71
N ALA A 107 -1.08 -9.74 -1.37
CA ALA A 107 -1.26 -8.35 -1.79
C ALA A 107 -1.21 -7.39 -0.60
N GLY A 108 -1.88 -7.76 0.51
CA GLY A 108 -1.86 -7.02 1.76
C GLY A 108 -0.46 -6.83 2.34
N LEU A 109 0.28 -7.92 2.52
CA LEU A 109 1.65 -7.89 3.04
C LEU A 109 2.59 -7.08 2.14
N THR A 110 2.45 -7.23 0.82
CA THR A 110 3.24 -6.48 -0.17
C THR A 110 3.00 -4.97 0.00
N MET A 111 1.73 -4.56 0.05
CA MET A 111 1.37 -3.15 0.26
C MET A 111 1.84 -2.62 1.61
N LEU A 112 1.61 -3.38 2.69
CA LEU A 112 1.99 -2.97 4.04
C LEU A 112 3.49 -2.73 4.13
N SER A 113 4.27 -3.61 3.51
CA SER A 113 5.72 -3.54 3.49
C SER A 113 6.22 -2.32 2.71
N ALA A 114 5.64 -2.03 1.54
CA ALA A 114 6.00 -0.87 0.74
C ALA A 114 5.61 0.47 1.38
N VAL A 115 4.40 0.56 1.97
CA VAL A 115 3.93 1.77 2.69
C VAL A 115 4.77 2.03 3.94
N SER A 116 5.19 0.99 4.66
CA SER A 116 6.05 1.13 5.85
C SER A 116 7.39 1.80 5.55
N LEU A 117 7.88 1.73 4.30
CA LEU A 117 9.12 2.39 3.89
C LEU A 117 8.96 3.89 3.60
N GLN A 118 7.73 4.38 3.44
CA GLN A 118 7.50 5.79 3.05
C GLN A 118 7.61 6.74 4.24
N SER A 119 7.33 6.29 5.47
CA SER A 119 7.49 7.12 6.67
C SER A 119 7.62 6.29 7.95
N THR A 120 8.44 6.81 8.86
CA THR A 120 8.74 6.21 10.17
C THR A 120 7.50 6.04 11.04
N HIS A 121 6.53 6.95 10.92
CA HIS A 121 5.25 6.87 11.63
C HIS A 121 4.45 5.64 11.18
N PHE A 122 4.41 5.34 9.88
CA PHE A 122 3.70 4.18 9.37
C PHE A 122 4.35 2.88 9.82
N ALA A 123 5.68 2.77 9.76
CA ALA A 123 6.41 1.61 10.27
C ALA A 123 6.14 1.39 11.78
N THR A 124 6.10 2.47 12.57
CA THR A 124 5.76 2.40 14.01
C THR A 124 4.35 1.89 14.25
N ASN A 125 3.36 2.37 13.47
CA ASN A 125 1.98 1.88 13.58
C ASN A 125 1.87 0.38 13.25
N VAL A 126 2.58 -0.08 12.22
CA VAL A 126 2.59 -1.51 11.86
C VAL A 126 3.25 -2.36 12.96
N LEU A 127 4.33 -1.87 13.58
CA LEU A 127 4.98 -2.54 14.71
C LEU A 127 4.03 -2.72 15.90
N GLN A 128 3.22 -1.71 16.22
CA GLN A 128 2.24 -1.79 17.31
C GLN A 128 1.18 -2.86 17.05
N GLU A 129 0.79 -3.03 15.79
CA GLU A 129 -0.26 -3.96 15.37
C GLU A 129 0.26 -5.37 15.04
N VAL A 130 1.58 -5.61 15.09
CA VAL A 130 2.18 -6.87 14.58
C VAL A 130 1.63 -8.13 15.24
N HIS A 131 1.24 -8.03 16.52
CA HIS A 131 0.65 -9.12 17.27
C HIS A 131 -0.68 -9.60 16.68
N ASN A 132 -1.44 -8.71 16.03
CA ASN A 132 -2.75 -9.00 15.43
C ASN A 132 -2.65 -9.88 14.19
N PHE A 133 -1.46 -9.98 13.57
CA PHE A 133 -1.24 -10.77 12.37
C PHE A 133 0.02 -11.66 12.47
N ALA A 134 0.54 -11.88 13.68
CA ALA A 134 1.68 -12.77 13.92
C ALA A 134 1.41 -14.24 13.54
N SER A 135 0.14 -14.66 13.51
CA SER A 135 -0.27 -15.99 13.06
C SER A 135 0.08 -16.26 11.59
N LEU A 136 0.27 -15.22 10.76
CA LEU A 136 0.70 -15.35 9.37
C LEU A 136 2.08 -16.01 9.22
N GLY A 137 2.91 -15.97 10.27
CA GLY A 137 4.17 -16.75 10.31
C GLY A 137 3.96 -18.26 10.28
N ARG A 138 2.72 -18.74 10.44
CA ARG A 138 2.33 -20.16 10.35
C ARG A 138 1.22 -20.39 9.29
N ASP A 139 1.07 -19.47 8.35
CA ASP A 139 0.08 -19.59 7.28
C ASP A 139 0.30 -20.87 6.46
N GLU A 140 -0.75 -21.47 5.91
CA GLU A 140 -0.60 -22.68 5.09
C GLU A 140 0.14 -22.40 3.77
N TRP A 141 0.16 -21.15 3.32
CA TRP A 141 0.74 -20.74 2.05
C TRP A 141 2.13 -20.14 2.24
N TRP A 142 3.12 -20.77 1.61
CA TRP A 142 4.54 -20.36 1.72
C TRP A 142 4.77 -18.90 1.27
N GLU A 143 4.06 -18.42 0.25
CA GLU A 143 4.20 -17.04 -0.25
C GLU A 143 3.76 -16.04 0.82
N VAL A 144 2.68 -16.34 1.57
CA VAL A 144 2.23 -15.49 2.68
C VAL A 144 3.30 -15.44 3.77
N GLN A 145 3.87 -16.59 4.13
CA GLN A 145 4.97 -16.65 5.09
C GLN A 145 6.20 -15.86 4.61
N GLY A 146 6.55 -15.98 3.33
CA GLY A 146 7.68 -15.28 2.72
C GLY A 146 7.50 -13.76 2.74
N GLN A 147 6.34 -13.26 2.33
CA GLN A 147 6.03 -11.83 2.38
C GLN A 147 5.97 -11.31 3.82
N PHE A 148 5.49 -12.12 4.77
CA PHE A 148 5.47 -11.76 6.19
C PHE A 148 6.90 -11.65 6.75
N LEU A 149 7.81 -12.55 6.35
CA LEU A 149 9.23 -12.47 6.71
C LEU A 149 9.90 -11.21 6.15
N LEU A 150 9.59 -10.83 4.90
CA LEU A 150 10.10 -9.59 4.30
C LEU A 150 9.63 -8.35 5.06
N LEU A 151 8.35 -8.32 5.46
CA LEU A 151 7.82 -7.26 6.32
C LEU A 151 8.55 -7.23 7.66
N ALA A 152 8.69 -8.37 8.34
CA ALA A 152 9.36 -8.46 9.63
C ALA A 152 10.82 -7.97 9.55
N GLY A 153 11.56 -8.37 8.51
CA GLY A 153 12.93 -7.90 8.26
C GLY A 153 13.01 -6.37 8.15
N ARG A 154 12.12 -5.77 7.34
CA ARG A 154 12.05 -4.30 7.18
C ARG A 154 11.69 -3.58 8.47
N LEU A 155 10.77 -4.11 9.26
CA LEU A 155 10.41 -3.52 10.55
C LEU A 155 11.56 -3.63 11.56
N LEU A 156 12.30 -4.74 11.56
CA LEU A 156 13.49 -4.91 12.41
C LEU A 156 14.60 -3.92 12.02
N GLU A 157 14.89 -3.77 10.72
CA GLU A 157 15.82 -2.75 10.20
C GLU A 157 15.42 -1.35 10.65
N HIS A 158 14.11 -1.04 10.62
CA HIS A 158 13.59 0.23 11.11
C HIS A 158 13.80 0.42 12.62
N THR A 159 13.56 -0.61 13.43
CA THR A 159 13.81 -0.52 14.89
C THR A 159 15.31 -0.37 15.21
N ALA A 160 16.17 -1.02 14.43
CA ALA A 160 17.62 -0.90 14.59
C ALA A 160 18.10 0.52 14.30
N SER A 161 17.63 1.13 13.21
CA SER A 161 18.01 2.50 12.84
C SER A 161 17.53 3.55 13.86
N LEU A 162 16.34 3.37 14.44
CA LEU A 162 15.85 4.21 15.54
C LEU A 162 16.72 4.07 16.80
N SER A 163 17.19 2.86 17.11
CA SER A 163 18.08 2.63 18.26
C SER A 163 19.43 3.32 18.08
N GLU A 164 20.02 3.27 16.88
CA GLU A 164 21.28 3.97 16.57
C GLU A 164 21.12 5.49 16.62
N ALA A 165 20.04 6.03 16.05
CA ALA A 165 19.75 7.46 16.13
C ALA A 165 19.57 7.96 17.58
N GLY A 166 18.93 7.15 18.43
CA GLY A 166 18.77 7.46 19.85
C GLY A 166 20.11 7.51 20.61
N LYS A 167 21.04 6.59 20.32
CA LYS A 167 22.38 6.58 20.92
C LYS A 167 23.20 7.81 20.50
N ALA A 168 23.20 8.14 19.20
CA ALA A 168 23.89 9.33 18.68
C ALA A 168 23.34 10.64 19.28
N GLY A 169 22.03 10.75 19.45
CA GLY A 169 21.40 11.90 20.10
C GLY A 169 21.78 12.04 21.58
N HIS A 170 21.91 10.92 22.30
CA HIS A 170 22.32 10.92 23.70
C HIS A 170 23.79 11.33 23.88
N GLU A 171 24.69 10.85 23.02
CA GLU A 171 26.10 11.23 23.02
C GLU A 171 26.29 12.73 22.72
N ALA A 172 25.61 13.26 21.70
CA ALA A 172 25.66 14.69 21.36
C ALA A 172 25.11 15.60 22.49
N ALA A 173 24.02 15.19 23.15
CA ALA A 173 23.46 15.93 24.28
C ALA A 173 24.41 15.91 25.50
N THR A 174 25.16 14.82 25.69
CA THR A 174 26.13 14.69 26.78
C THR A 174 27.37 15.54 26.53
N GLU A 175 27.85 15.64 25.28
CA GLU A 175 28.97 16.52 24.91
C GLU A 175 28.62 18.02 25.07
N GLN A 176 27.39 18.43 24.77
CA GLN A 176 26.95 19.82 24.96
C GLN A 176 26.78 20.22 26.44
N LEU A 177 26.60 19.25 27.34
CA LEU A 177 26.51 19.49 28.79
C LEU A 177 27.88 19.57 29.47
N ILE A 178 28.95 19.12 28.81
CA ILE A 178 30.32 19.09 29.32
C ILE A 178 31.17 20.25 28.74
N ALA A 179 30.69 20.93 27.70
CA ALA A 179 31.29 22.13 27.09
C ALA A 179 30.80 23.43 27.76
#